data_AF-A0A947C7X6-F1
#
_entry.id   AF-A0A947C7X6-F1
#
_cell.length_a   1.000
_cell.length_b   1.000
_cell.length_c   1.000
_cell.angle_alpha   90.00
_cell.angle_beta   90.00
_cell.angle_gamma   90.00
#
_symmetry.space_group_name_H-M   'P 1'
#
loop_
_entity.id
_entity.type
_entity.pdbx_description
1 polymer ?
#
loop_
_entity_poly.entity_id
_entity_poly.type
_entity_poly.pdbx_seq_one_letter_code
_entity_poly.pdbx_strand_id
1 'polypeptide(L)'
;GDGRTYQVRLRTNRRFDGVAYMAEFGTQADTWQTIEIPFESFEATYRGRKPRGAPDLMPGQIEQMGLLIGDKVEGPFRLDVEWIRPLS
;
A
#
# COMPACT_ATOMS: atom_id res chain seq x y z
N GLY A 1 -4.65 2.04 14.66
CA GLY A 1 -3.79 0.88 14.33
C GLY A 1 -3.04 0.47 15.57
N ASP A 2 -1.84 -0.07 15.42
CA ASP A 2 -0.98 -0.56 16.51
C ASP A 2 0.33 0.22 16.65
N GLY A 3 0.45 1.37 15.97
CA GLY A 3 1.68 2.16 15.98
C GLY A 3 2.69 1.75 14.91
N ARG A 4 2.41 0.70 14.13
CA ARG A 4 3.33 0.18 13.10
C ARG A 4 3.11 0.85 11.75
N THR A 5 4.10 0.65 10.87
CA THR A 5 4.07 1.08 9.48
C THR A 5 3.57 -0.05 8.58
N TYR A 6 2.60 0.28 7.75
CA TYR A 6 1.99 -0.63 6.79
C TYR A 6 2.22 -0.11 5.36
N GLN A 7 1.96 -0.98 4.40
CA GLN A 7 2.03 -0.70 2.98
C GLN A 7 0.66 -0.87 2.34
N VAL A 8 0.25 0.09 1.51
CA VAL A 8 -0.77 -0.14 0.49
C VAL A 8 -0.09 -0.62 -0.78
N ARG A 9 -0.62 -1.69 -1.38
CA ARG A 9 -0.12 -2.25 -2.64
C ARG A 9 -1.24 -2.26 -3.67
N LEU A 10 -0.99 -1.63 -4.80
CA LEU A 10 -1.89 -1.57 -5.95
C LEU A 10 -1.29 -2.38 -7.11
N ARG A 11 -2.16 -3.02 -7.89
CA ARG A 11 -1.75 -3.70 -9.14
C ARG A 11 -2.67 -3.28 -10.28
N THR A 12 -2.10 -3.17 -11.46
CA THR A 12 -2.80 -2.79 -12.69
C THR A 12 -3.14 -3.97 -13.60
N ASN A 13 -3.14 -5.19 -13.05
CA ASN A 13 -3.53 -6.41 -13.72
C ASN A 13 -4.00 -7.45 -12.70
N ARG A 14 -4.69 -8.51 -13.16
CA ARG A 14 -5.21 -9.61 -12.32
C ARG A 14 -4.16 -10.63 -11.86
N ARG A 15 -2.87 -10.48 -12.20
CA ARG A 15 -1.84 -11.44 -11.78
C ARG A 15 -1.39 -11.13 -10.35
N PHE A 16 -1.18 -12.19 -9.56
CA PHE A 16 -0.64 -12.06 -8.21
C PHE A 16 0.89 -11.88 -8.18
N ASP A 17 1.57 -12.28 -9.25
CA ASP A 17 2.99 -12.03 -9.51
C ASP A 17 3.16 -10.82 -10.45
N GLY A 18 4.35 -10.21 -10.42
CA GLY A 18 4.71 -9.03 -11.20
C GLY A 18 4.77 -7.75 -10.38
N VAL A 19 4.90 -6.63 -11.08
CA VAL A 19 5.05 -5.28 -10.48
C VAL A 19 3.81 -4.92 -9.65
N ALA A 20 4.06 -4.43 -8.44
CA ALA A 20 3.07 -3.74 -7.63
C ALA A 20 3.49 -2.27 -7.51
N TYR A 21 2.53 -1.39 -7.27
CA TYR A 21 2.75 -0.01 -6.89
C TYR A 21 2.54 0.08 -5.38
N MET A 22 3.51 0.63 -4.65
CA MET A 22 3.53 0.58 -3.19
C MET A 22 3.75 1.96 -2.60
N ALA A 23 2.99 2.26 -1.54
CA ALA A 23 3.16 3.41 -0.68
C ALA A 23 3.09 2.95 0.78
N GLU A 24 3.80 3.64 1.67
CA GLU A 24 3.82 3.33 3.10
C GLU A 24 2.99 4.34 3.90
N PHE A 25 2.41 3.89 5.01
CA PHE A 25 1.73 4.75 5.96
C PHE A 25 1.93 4.28 7.40
N GLY A 26 2.09 5.22 8.32
CA GLY A 26 2.19 4.94 9.76
C GLY A 26 0.81 4.96 10.42
N THR A 27 0.65 4.17 11.47
CA THR A 27 -0.53 4.23 12.34
C THR A 27 -0.15 4.77 13.72
N GLN A 28 -1.14 5.26 14.46
CA GLN A 28 -1.07 5.51 15.89
C GLN A 28 -1.78 4.36 16.62
N ALA A 29 -1.19 3.93 17.74
CA ALA A 29 -1.75 2.88 18.57
C ALA A 29 -3.13 3.31 19.11
N ASP A 30 -4.10 2.41 19.01
CA ASP A 30 -5.44 2.53 19.59
C ASP A 30 -6.23 3.80 19.21
N THR A 31 -5.88 4.41 18.08
CA THR A 31 -6.54 5.61 17.55
C THR A 31 -7.10 5.35 16.14
N TRP A 32 -8.35 5.77 15.90
CA TRP A 32 -8.93 5.85 14.55
C TRP A 32 -8.35 7.05 13.81
N GLN A 33 -7.90 6.84 12.58
CA GLN A 33 -7.25 7.87 11.77
C GLN A 33 -7.75 7.81 10.33
N THR A 34 -7.93 8.97 9.72
CA THR A 34 -8.04 9.10 8.26
C THR A 34 -6.65 9.26 7.68
N ILE A 35 -6.25 8.35 6.79
CA ILE A 35 -4.97 8.40 6.10
C ILE A 35 -5.24 8.66 4.62
N GLU A 36 -4.70 9.76 4.11
CA GLU A 36 -4.78 10.11 2.70
C GLU A 36 -3.45 9.76 2.02
N ILE A 37 -3.51 9.00 0.94
CA ILE A 37 -2.34 8.54 0.19
C ILE A 37 -2.53 8.98 -1.26
N PRO A 38 -1.82 10.03 -1.72
CA PRO A 38 -1.91 10.48 -3.10
C PRO A 38 -1.42 9.41 -4.08
N PHE A 39 -2.05 9.27 -5.25
CA PHE A 39 -1.64 8.27 -6.23
C PHE A 39 -0.20 8.48 -6.72
N GLU A 40 0.27 9.72 -6.79
CA GLU A 40 1.66 10.06 -7.14
C GLU A 40 2.70 9.60 -6.11
N SER A 41 2.29 9.24 -4.89
CA SER A 41 3.21 8.72 -3.86
C SER A 41 3.56 7.24 -4.05
N PHE A 42 2.87 6.54 -4.95
CA PHE A 42 3.08 5.12 -5.17
C PHE A 42 4.27 4.86 -6.09
N GLU A 43 5.19 4.02 -5.62
CA GLU A 43 6.36 3.60 -6.40
C GLU A 43 6.24 2.15 -6.89
N ALA A 44 6.63 1.92 -8.14
CA ALA A 44 6.72 0.57 -8.69
C ALA A 44 7.77 -0.27 -7.94
N THR A 45 7.37 -1.47 -7.52
CA THR A 45 8.21 -2.44 -6.81
C THR A 45 7.99 -3.85 -7.35
N TYR A 46 9.07 -4.60 -7.54
CA TYR A 46 9.05 -6.02 -7.83
C TYR A 46 10.10 -6.73 -6.98
N ARG A 47 9.66 -7.68 -6.14
CA ARG A 47 10.54 -8.44 -5.23
C ARG A 47 11.50 -7.53 -4.43
N GLY A 48 10.98 -6.41 -3.94
CA GLY A 48 11.74 -5.44 -3.13
C GLY A 48 12.66 -4.51 -3.91
N ARG A 49 12.56 -4.44 -5.24
CA ARG A 49 13.39 -3.58 -6.10
C ARG A 49 12.51 -2.68 -6.97
N LYS A 50 12.99 -1.48 -7.28
CA LYS A 50 12.38 -0.60 -8.30
C LYS A 50 12.68 -1.15 -9.69
N PRO A 51 11.69 -1.61 -10.48
CA PRO A 51 11.94 -2.11 -11.82
C PRO A 51 12.35 -0.95 -12.74
N ARG A 52 13.36 -1.17 -13.59
CA ARG A 52 13.80 -0.15 -14.56
C ARG A 52 12.71 0.07 -15.61
N GLY A 53 12.35 1.33 -15.84
CA GLY A 53 11.36 1.71 -16.86
C GLY A 53 9.92 1.31 -16.53
N ALA A 54 9.62 1.00 -15.26
CA ALA A 54 8.23 0.85 -14.84
C ALA A 54 7.50 2.20 -15.02
N PRO A 55 6.32 2.22 -15.66
CA PRO A 55 5.53 3.43 -15.78
C PRO A 55 5.00 3.86 -14.42
N ASP A 56 4.62 5.13 -14.29
CA ASP A 56 3.90 5.62 -13.12
C ASP A 56 2.53 4.93 -12.98
N LEU A 57 1.98 4.96 -11.76
CA LEU A 57 0.66 4.40 -11.51
C LEU A 57 -0.41 5.22 -12.25
N MET A 58 -1.20 4.54 -13.09
CA MET A 58 -2.39 5.13 -13.70
C MET A 58 -3.63 4.69 -12.90
N PRO A 59 -4.33 5.60 -12.18
CA PRO A 59 -5.44 5.22 -11.30
C PRO A 59 -6.56 4.46 -12.00
N GLY A 60 -6.87 4.81 -13.26
CA GLY A 60 -7.89 4.14 -14.06
C GLY A 60 -7.56 2.70 -14.48
N GLN A 61 -6.35 2.21 -14.20
CA GLN A 61 -5.92 0.84 -14.49
C GLN A 61 -5.82 -0.03 -13.24
N ILE A 62 -6.14 0.48 -12.04
CA ILE A 62 -6.05 -0.31 -10.80
C ILE A 62 -7.09 -1.44 -10.84
N GLU A 63 -6.61 -2.68 -10.68
CA GLU A 63 -7.45 -3.88 -10.64
C GLU A 63 -7.40 -4.60 -9.29
N GLN A 64 -6.38 -4.34 -8.47
CA GLN A 64 -6.24 -4.96 -7.15
C GLN A 64 -5.66 -3.97 -6.14
N MET A 65 -6.06 -4.17 -4.88
CA MET A 65 -5.53 -3.49 -3.71
C MET A 65 -5.24 -4.50 -2.61
N GLY A 66 -4.14 -4.32 -1.89
CA GLY A 66 -3.78 -5.11 -0.72
C GLY A 66 -3.12 -4.26 0.36
N LEU A 67 -3.25 -4.71 1.59
CA LEU A 67 -2.55 -4.17 2.76
C LEU A 67 -1.47 -5.16 3.17
N LEU A 68 -0.28 -4.66 3.51
CA LEU A 68 0.85 -5.49 3.90
C LEU A 68 1.57 -4.86 5.09
N ILE A 69 1.97 -5.69 6.05
CA ILE A 69 2.93 -5.31 7.10
C ILE A 69 4.30 -5.89 6.74
N GLY A 70 5.32 -5.03 6.65
CA GLY A 70 6.63 -5.37 6.11
C GLY A 70 7.78 -4.58 6.73
N ASP A 71 7.57 -4.02 7.92
CA ASP A 71 8.51 -3.17 8.67
C ASP A 71 9.71 -3.95 9.28
N LYS A 72 9.75 -5.28 9.12
CA LYS A 72 10.78 -6.19 9.66
C LYS A 72 10.83 -6.27 11.19
N VAL A 73 9.77 -5.83 11.87
CA VAL A 73 9.63 -6.01 13.32
C VAL A 73 8.86 -7.30 13.58
N GLU A 74 9.45 -8.22 14.33
CA GLU A 74 8.72 -9.42 14.77
C GLU A 74 7.71 -9.08 15.86
N GLY A 75 6.61 -9.81 15.89
CA GLY A 75 5.58 -9.67 16.94
C GLY A 75 4.17 -9.48 16.38
N PRO A 76 3.18 -9.37 17.28
CA PRO A 76 1.79 -9.21 16.90
C PRO A 76 1.58 -7.90 16.13
N PHE A 77 0.51 -7.88 15.35
CA PHE A 77 0.05 -6.68 14.67
C PHE A 77 -1.47 -6.59 14.68
N ARG A 78 -2.00 -5.37 14.61
CA ARG A 78 -3.44 -5.09 14.50
C ARG A 78 -3.70 -3.87 13.63
N LEU A 79 -4.44 -4.08 12.55
CA LEU A 79 -4.97 -3.04 11.69
C LEU A 79 -6.47 -3.24 11.51
N ASP A 80 -7.25 -2.36 12.13
CA ASP A 80 -8.70 -2.29 11.95
C ASP A 80 -9.02 -1.28 10.84
N VAL A 81 -9.92 -1.64 9.94
CA VAL A 81 -10.30 -0.81 8.77
C VAL A 81 -11.80 -0.65 8.75
N GLU A 82 -12.27 0.60 8.81
CA GLU A 82 -13.70 0.91 8.68
C GLU A 82 -14.11 1.05 7.20
N TRP A 83 -13.35 1.83 6.43
CA TRP A 83 -13.60 2.05 5.00
C TRP A 83 -12.31 2.31 4.25
N ILE A 84 -12.37 2.08 2.93
CA ILE A 84 -11.35 2.52 1.97
C ILE A 84 -12.11 3.11 0.79
N ARG A 85 -11.70 4.30 0.35
CA ARG A 85 -12.33 4.98 -0.79
C ARG A 85 -11.31 5.74 -1.62
N PRO A 86 -11.51 5.88 -2.93
CA PRO A 86 -10.77 6.84 -3.72
C PRO A 86 -11.17 8.27 -3.30
N LEU A 87 -10.20 9.19 -3.32
CA LEU A 87 -10.45 10.62 -3.31
C LEU A 87 -10.54 11.09 -4.77
N SER A 88 -11.62 11.80 -5.09
CA SER A 88 -11.92 12.34 -6.42
C SER A 88 -11.34 13.72 -6.63
#